data_AF-A0AAP8GE69-F1
#
_entry.id   AF-A0AAP8GE69-F1
#
_cell.length_a   1.000
_cell.length_b   1.000
_cell.length_c   1.000
_cell.angle_alpha   90.00
_cell.angle_beta   90.00
_cell.angle_gamma   90.00
#
_symmetry.space_group_name_H-M   'P 1'
#
loop_
_entity.id
_entity.type
_entity.pdbx_description
1 polymer ?
#
loop_
_entity_poly.entity_id
_entity_poly.type
_entity_poly.pdbx_seq_one_letter_code
_entity_poly.pdbx_strand_id
1 'polypeptide(L)'
;MTTITGRLQECGIDAAQADALAQDIQHKKYGPLLQQLLLRGLWSDVVDESMPQPQWLERWRELGESGFPFINSPALQRLLDAGVDVHDLTDVVRSAQVLTIYNIAQLIDEPCRDLGYDLEETPDLALAAVDDAGITHRYGSLHDALEENDPAGRHGQPRTLELRQFGGLPGELQSEIKDLLAQKAWSQAAALWKRAAGGELKHCLATVQSLARQL
;
A
#
# COMPACT_ATOMS: atom_id res chain seq x y z
N MET A 1 15.23 -28.81 -1.26
CA MET A 1 15.69 -27.42 -1.03
C MET A 1 14.84 -26.53 -1.91
N THR A 2 14.11 -25.57 -1.34
CA THR A 2 13.34 -24.58 -2.11
C THR A 2 14.32 -23.73 -2.93
N THR A 3 14.07 -23.56 -4.23
CA THR A 3 14.89 -22.71 -5.09
C THR A 3 14.74 -21.24 -4.68
N ILE A 4 15.69 -20.38 -5.04
CA ILE A 4 15.59 -18.95 -4.72
C ILE A 4 14.35 -18.32 -5.36
N THR A 5 14.03 -18.69 -6.60
CA THR A 5 12.77 -18.35 -7.28
C THR A 5 11.56 -18.77 -6.46
N GLY A 6 11.53 -20.00 -5.95
CA GLY A 6 10.43 -20.50 -5.11
C GLY A 6 10.24 -19.67 -3.84
N ARG A 7 11.33 -19.27 -3.18
CA ARG A 7 11.25 -18.40 -1.98
C ARG A 7 10.80 -16.98 -2.31
N LEU A 8 11.21 -16.43 -3.46
CA LEU A 8 10.75 -15.11 -3.92
C LEU A 8 9.25 -15.13 -4.23
N GLN A 9 8.75 -16.21 -4.85
CA GLN A 9 7.33 -16.41 -5.11
C GLN A 9 6.52 -16.68 -3.85
N GLU A 10 7.06 -17.37 -2.84
CA GLU A 10 6.43 -17.50 -1.50
C GLU A 10 6.26 -16.14 -0.83
N CYS A 11 7.16 -15.19 -1.11
CA CYS A 11 6.96 -13.81 -0.71
C CYS A 11 5.87 -13.13 -1.58
N GLY A 12 5.47 -13.65 -2.73
CA GLY A 12 4.47 -13.00 -3.60
C GLY A 12 5.08 -12.04 -4.61
N ILE A 13 6.37 -12.22 -4.91
CA ILE A 13 6.98 -11.68 -6.14
C ILE A 13 6.47 -12.52 -7.30
N ASP A 14 6.05 -11.88 -8.40
CA ASP A 14 5.53 -12.61 -9.55
C ASP A 14 6.60 -13.52 -10.18
N ALA A 15 6.15 -14.52 -10.94
CA ALA A 15 7.07 -15.54 -11.46
C ALA A 15 8.15 -14.96 -12.40
N ALA A 16 7.79 -13.99 -13.25
CA ALA A 16 8.72 -13.40 -14.21
C ALA A 16 9.76 -12.53 -13.49
N GLN A 17 9.33 -11.75 -12.51
CA GLN A 17 10.20 -10.93 -11.68
C GLN A 17 11.10 -11.80 -10.78
N ALA A 18 10.57 -12.89 -10.22
CA ALA A 18 11.35 -13.83 -9.42
C ALA A 18 12.45 -14.51 -10.24
N ASP A 19 12.17 -14.89 -11.49
CA ASP A 19 13.15 -15.44 -12.42
C ASP A 19 14.22 -14.41 -12.82
N ALA A 20 13.82 -13.17 -13.10
CA ALA A 20 14.75 -12.08 -13.39
C ALA A 20 15.70 -11.81 -12.21
N LEU A 21 15.16 -11.73 -10.99
CA LEU A 21 15.95 -11.56 -9.77
C LEU A 21 16.89 -12.75 -9.54
N ALA A 22 16.42 -13.98 -9.76
CA ALA A 22 17.26 -15.17 -9.65
C ALA A 22 18.44 -15.13 -10.64
N GLN A 23 18.20 -14.66 -11.86
CA GLN A 23 19.26 -14.46 -12.86
C GLN A 23 20.25 -13.38 -12.43
N ASP A 24 19.79 -12.24 -11.92
CA ASP A 24 20.67 -11.17 -11.42
C ASP A 24 21.55 -11.64 -10.26
N ILE A 25 20.99 -12.43 -9.34
CA ILE A 25 21.71 -13.02 -8.21
C ILE A 25 22.82 -13.98 -8.70
N GLN A 26 22.58 -14.78 -9.75
CA GLN A 26 23.62 -15.63 -10.35
C GLN A 26 24.81 -14.82 -10.89
N HIS A 27 24.54 -13.59 -11.35
CA HIS A 27 25.56 -12.64 -11.80
C HIS A 27 26.09 -11.74 -10.67
N LYS A 28 25.75 -12.04 -9.40
CA LYS A 28 26.10 -11.26 -8.20
C LYS A 28 25.62 -9.81 -8.25
N LYS A 29 24.51 -9.54 -8.94
CA LYS A 29 23.85 -8.23 -8.96
C LYS A 29 22.75 -8.23 -7.90
N TYR A 30 23.07 -7.74 -6.70
CA TYR A 30 22.11 -7.79 -5.58
C TYR A 30 21.21 -6.55 -5.48
N GLY A 31 21.55 -5.45 -6.14
CA GLY A 31 20.79 -4.20 -6.11
C GLY A 31 19.28 -4.36 -6.35
N PRO A 32 18.84 -5.03 -7.44
CA PRO A 32 17.42 -5.23 -7.73
C PRO A 32 16.68 -6.04 -6.65
N LEU A 33 17.31 -7.09 -6.10
CA LEU A 33 16.73 -7.86 -5.01
C LEU A 33 16.55 -6.99 -3.77
N LEU A 34 17.58 -6.22 -3.42
CA LEU A 34 17.59 -5.39 -2.24
C LEU A 34 16.54 -4.27 -2.32
N GLN A 35 16.39 -3.66 -3.51
CA GLN A 35 15.31 -2.72 -3.81
C GLN A 35 13.95 -3.35 -3.52
N GLN A 36 13.70 -4.52 -4.09
CA GLN A 36 12.43 -5.23 -3.94
C GLN A 36 12.12 -5.58 -2.48
N LEU A 37 13.10 -6.08 -1.73
CA LEU A 37 12.93 -6.39 -0.31
C LEU A 37 12.65 -5.14 0.53
N LEU A 38 13.33 -4.03 0.25
CA LEU A 38 13.14 -2.78 0.98
C LEU A 38 11.78 -2.15 0.68
N LEU A 39 11.40 -2.04 -0.59
CA LEU A 39 10.08 -1.53 -0.99
C LEU A 39 8.94 -2.34 -0.39
N ARG A 40 9.08 -3.67 -0.39
CA ARG A 40 8.12 -4.55 0.27
C ARG A 40 8.05 -4.29 1.77
N GLY A 41 9.20 -4.12 2.43
CA GLY A 41 9.26 -3.78 3.86
C GLY A 41 8.51 -2.47 4.15
N LEU A 42 8.78 -1.43 3.37
CA LEU A 42 8.10 -0.13 3.48
C LEU A 42 6.58 -0.27 3.30
N TRP A 43 6.13 -0.98 2.26
CA TRP A 43 4.70 -1.20 2.03
C TRP A 43 4.04 -2.08 3.09
N SER A 44 4.78 -2.95 3.78
CA SER A 44 4.25 -3.77 4.86
C SER A 44 3.88 -2.99 6.13
N ASP A 45 4.42 -1.77 6.28
CA ASP A 45 4.06 -0.85 7.35
C ASP A 45 2.83 0.01 7.03
N VAL A 46 2.40 0.04 5.76
CA VAL A 46 1.18 0.73 5.33
C VAL A 46 -0.05 -0.10 5.72
N VAL A 47 -1.08 0.56 6.25
CA VAL A 47 -2.32 -0.12 6.66
C VAL A 47 -2.96 -0.89 5.51
N ASP A 48 -3.35 -2.13 5.79
CA ASP A 48 -4.18 -2.92 4.90
C ASP A 48 -5.64 -2.42 4.97
N GLU A 49 -6.11 -1.94 3.83
CA GLU A 49 -7.43 -1.36 3.63
C GLU A 49 -8.38 -2.30 2.86
N SER A 50 -7.93 -3.51 2.52
CA SER A 50 -8.72 -4.53 1.82
C SER A 50 -9.72 -5.26 2.72
N MET A 51 -9.49 -5.21 4.03
CA MET A 51 -10.32 -5.88 5.02
C MET A 51 -11.58 -5.07 5.36
N PRO A 52 -12.76 -5.71 5.50
CA PRO A 52 -13.99 -5.03 5.89
C PRO A 52 -13.91 -4.32 7.25
N GLN A 53 -13.07 -4.83 8.16
CA GLN A 53 -12.70 -4.15 9.40
C GLN A 53 -11.20 -3.86 9.38
N PRO A 54 -10.78 -2.58 9.49
CA PRO A 54 -9.37 -2.22 9.46
C PRO A 54 -8.62 -2.75 10.69
N GLN A 55 -7.76 -3.75 10.51
CA GLN A 55 -7.03 -4.42 11.61
C GLN A 55 -6.05 -3.51 12.36
N TRP A 56 -5.67 -2.37 11.75
CA TRP A 56 -4.76 -1.42 12.37
C TRP A 56 -5.35 -0.78 13.63
N LEU A 57 -6.69 -0.71 13.74
CA LEU A 57 -7.38 -0.17 14.92
C LEU A 57 -7.11 -1.00 16.16
N GLU A 58 -7.23 -2.33 16.05
CA GLU A 58 -6.97 -3.28 17.12
C GLU A 58 -5.50 -3.24 17.54
N ARG A 59 -4.58 -3.26 16.55
CA ARG A 59 -3.14 -3.10 16.82
C ARG A 59 -2.84 -1.78 17.55
N TRP A 60 -3.50 -0.69 17.17
CA TRP A 60 -3.33 0.62 17.82
C TRP A 60 -3.84 0.61 19.27
N ARG A 61 -4.98 -0.05 19.52
CA ARG A 61 -5.51 -0.25 20.87
C ARG A 61 -4.55 -1.05 21.74
N GLU A 62 -4.09 -2.21 21.26
CA GLU A 62 -3.14 -3.09 21.97
C GLU A 62 -1.84 -2.34 22.33
N LEU A 63 -1.28 -1.57 21.39
CA LEU A 63 -0.07 -0.77 21.65
C LEU A 63 -0.33 0.31 22.70
N GLY A 64 -1.49 0.97 22.66
CA GLY A 64 -1.88 1.96 23.66
C GLY A 64 -2.04 1.36 25.06
N GLU A 65 -2.68 0.20 25.17
CA GLU A 65 -2.84 -0.53 26.44
C GLU A 65 -1.49 -0.98 27.01
N SER A 66 -0.53 -1.31 26.15
CA SER A 66 0.84 -1.66 26.55
C SER A 66 1.67 -0.46 27.03
N GLY A 67 1.18 0.77 26.87
CA GLY A 67 1.89 2.00 27.21
C GLY A 67 2.96 2.40 26.20
N PHE A 68 2.82 2.01 24.94
CA PHE A 68 3.76 2.38 23.88
C PHE A 68 3.82 3.91 23.69
N PRO A 69 5.02 4.54 23.68
CA PRO A 69 5.17 5.99 23.91
C PRO A 69 4.65 6.88 22.77
N PHE A 70 4.45 6.34 21.57
CA PHE A 70 4.09 7.11 20.37
C PHE A 70 2.65 6.86 19.91
N ILE A 71 1.78 6.41 20.81
CA ILE A 71 0.40 6.02 20.49
C ILE A 71 -0.59 6.87 21.28
N ASN A 72 -1.51 7.53 20.57
CA ASN A 72 -2.54 8.38 21.16
C ASN A 72 -3.92 7.71 21.11
N SER A 73 -4.07 6.60 21.83
CA SER A 73 -5.35 5.87 21.92
C SER A 73 -6.53 6.71 22.41
N PRO A 74 -6.38 7.64 23.39
CA PRO A 74 -7.48 8.49 23.80
C PRO A 74 -8.02 9.39 22.68
N ALA A 75 -7.16 9.89 21.78
CA ALA A 75 -7.61 10.68 20.64
C ALA A 75 -8.36 9.82 19.60
N LEU A 76 -7.83 8.63 19.30
CA LEU A 76 -8.51 7.68 18.42
C LEU A 76 -9.90 7.32 18.95
N GLN A 77 -10.01 7.01 20.25
CA GLN A 77 -11.30 6.66 20.85
C GLN A 77 -12.31 7.81 20.74
N ARG A 78 -11.91 9.07 20.96
CA ARG A 78 -12.80 10.22 20.78
C ARG A 78 -13.31 10.38 19.35
N LEU A 79 -12.49 10.06 18.34
CA LEU A 79 -12.91 10.09 16.94
C LEU A 79 -13.95 9.00 16.66
N LEU A 80 -13.71 7.78 17.17
CA LEU A 80 -14.65 6.67 17.05
C LEU A 80 -15.98 6.97 17.77
N ASP A 81 -15.93 7.51 18.98
CA ASP A 81 -17.10 7.89 19.77
C ASP A 81 -17.91 9.01 19.10
N ALA A 82 -17.26 9.87 18.31
CA ALA A 82 -17.91 10.90 17.51
C ALA A 82 -18.57 10.35 16.23
N GLY A 83 -18.42 9.06 15.93
CA GLY A 83 -19.03 8.41 14.78
C GLY A 83 -18.29 8.66 13.46
N VAL A 84 -16.99 8.97 13.51
CA VAL A 84 -16.15 9.05 12.29
C VAL A 84 -16.15 7.70 11.58
N ASP A 85 -16.34 7.72 10.25
CA ASP A 85 -16.24 6.51 9.43
C ASP A 85 -14.81 5.95 9.47
N VAL A 86 -14.69 4.68 9.87
CA VAL A 86 -13.40 4.01 10.02
C VAL A 86 -12.66 3.82 8.69
N HIS A 87 -13.38 3.74 7.57
CA HIS A 87 -12.77 3.64 6.24
C HIS A 87 -12.22 4.99 5.78
N ASP A 88 -12.89 6.09 6.12
CA ASP A 88 -12.38 7.45 5.89
C ASP A 88 -11.12 7.68 6.73
N LEU A 89 -11.14 7.29 8.00
CA LEU A 89 -9.98 7.39 8.87
C LEU A 89 -8.82 6.52 8.37
N THR A 90 -9.11 5.30 7.89
CA THR A 90 -8.10 4.40 7.31
C THR A 90 -7.42 5.02 6.10
N ASP A 91 -8.16 5.70 5.22
CA ASP A 91 -7.56 6.38 4.06
C ASP A 91 -6.64 7.53 4.48
N VAL A 92 -7.03 8.32 5.48
CA VAL A 92 -6.16 9.38 6.03
C VAL A 92 -4.86 8.80 6.59
N VAL A 93 -4.95 7.71 7.35
CA VAL A 93 -3.79 7.01 7.90
C VAL A 93 -2.92 6.45 6.77
N ARG A 94 -3.52 5.80 5.77
CA ARG A 94 -2.81 5.27 4.61
C ARG A 94 -2.07 6.38 3.86
N SER A 95 -2.72 7.51 3.58
CA SER A 95 -2.08 8.64 2.89
C SER A 95 -0.89 9.20 3.67
N ALA A 96 -1.00 9.30 4.99
CA ALA A 96 0.12 9.75 5.84
C ALA A 96 1.28 8.74 5.83
N GLN A 97 0.99 7.44 5.85
CA GLN A 97 2.02 6.40 5.79
C GLN A 97 2.68 6.32 4.41
N VAL A 98 1.91 6.41 3.33
CA VAL A 98 2.43 6.46 1.95
C VAL A 98 3.36 7.65 1.78
N LEU A 99 2.96 8.84 2.24
CA LEU A 99 3.84 10.02 2.24
C LEU A 99 5.12 9.77 3.05
N THR A 100 5.00 9.11 4.20
CA THR A 100 6.16 8.79 5.05
C THR A 100 7.15 7.87 4.33
N ILE A 101 6.68 6.77 3.75
CA ILE A 101 7.56 5.84 3.03
C ILE A 101 8.12 6.42 1.73
N TYR A 102 7.37 7.31 1.07
CA TYR A 102 7.85 8.09 -0.08
C TYR A 102 9.01 8.99 0.30
N ASN A 103 8.88 9.73 1.40
CA ASN A 103 9.94 10.60 1.91
C ASN A 103 11.16 9.78 2.37
N ILE A 104 10.95 8.61 2.99
CA ILE A 104 12.05 7.70 3.35
C ILE A 104 12.77 7.21 2.09
N ALA A 105 12.05 6.79 1.05
CA ALA A 105 12.65 6.36 -0.21
C ALA A 105 13.46 7.48 -0.87
N GLN A 106 12.92 8.70 -0.94
CA GLN A 106 13.65 9.87 -1.43
C GLN A 106 14.90 10.18 -0.61
N LEU A 107 14.82 10.12 0.72
CA LEU A 107 15.97 10.35 1.59
C LEU A 107 17.05 9.27 1.44
N ILE A 108 16.69 8.04 1.05
CA ILE A 108 17.66 6.98 0.80
C ILE A 108 18.35 7.19 -0.55
N ASP A 109 17.60 7.61 -1.57
CA ASP A 109 18.13 7.87 -2.91
C ASP A 109 18.98 9.15 -2.95
N GLU A 110 18.49 10.21 -2.30
CA GLU A 110 19.06 11.57 -2.33
C GLU A 110 18.98 12.23 -0.94
N PRO A 111 19.82 11.82 0.04
CA PRO A 111 19.74 12.30 1.43
C PRO A 111 19.88 13.82 1.61
N CYS A 112 20.54 14.51 0.68
CA CYS A 112 20.83 15.93 0.76
C CYS A 112 19.82 16.83 0.03
N ARG A 113 18.84 16.25 -0.68
CA ARG A 113 17.94 16.95 -1.61
C ARG A 113 17.27 18.18 -1.00
N ASP A 114 16.65 18.03 0.17
CA ASP A 114 15.85 19.08 0.79
C ASP A 114 16.64 19.97 1.75
N LEU A 115 17.94 19.71 1.92
CA LEU A 115 18.79 20.48 2.82
C LEU A 115 19.38 21.74 2.15
N GLY A 116 19.11 21.94 0.85
CA GLY A 116 19.63 23.08 0.09
C GLY A 116 21.15 23.05 -0.09
N TYR A 117 21.76 21.87 0.08
CA TYR A 117 23.19 21.65 -0.16
C TYR A 117 23.43 21.42 -1.66
N ASP A 118 23.30 22.47 -2.47
CA ASP A 118 23.96 22.55 -3.78
C ASP A 118 25.42 23.01 -3.55
N LEU A 119 26.21 22.19 -2.85
CA LEU A 119 27.65 22.41 -2.77
C LEU A 119 28.32 21.41 -3.71
N GLU A 120 29.13 21.92 -4.64
CA GLU A 120 29.99 21.12 -5.53
C GLU A 120 30.93 20.16 -4.75
N GLU A 121 31.06 20.35 -3.44
CA GLU A 121 31.89 19.58 -2.51
C GLU A 121 31.09 18.63 -1.59
N THR A 122 29.77 18.52 -1.75
CA THR A 122 28.96 17.62 -0.90
C THR A 122 29.22 16.17 -1.31
N PRO A 123 29.57 15.27 -0.37
CA PRO A 123 29.71 13.86 -0.71
C PRO A 123 28.37 13.28 -1.15
N ASP A 124 28.37 12.48 -2.21
CA ASP A 124 27.24 11.64 -2.61
C ASP A 124 26.97 10.63 -1.49
N LEU A 125 26.09 10.98 -0.56
CA LEU A 125 25.62 10.04 0.44
C LEU A 125 24.63 9.11 -0.25
N ALA A 126 24.96 7.83 -0.31
CA ALA A 126 24.07 6.81 -0.86
C ALA A 126 24.04 5.61 0.08
N LEU A 127 22.85 5.11 0.37
CA LEU A 127 22.72 3.82 1.03
C LEU A 127 23.12 2.72 0.04
N ALA A 128 23.95 1.77 0.48
CA ALA A 128 24.33 0.64 -0.33
C ALA A 128 24.56 -0.61 0.54
N ALA A 129 24.34 -1.78 -0.04
CA ALA A 129 24.75 -3.04 0.57
C ALA A 129 26.20 -3.35 0.18
N VAL A 130 26.94 -4.00 1.07
CA VAL A 130 28.30 -4.46 0.81
C VAL A 130 28.30 -5.97 0.90
N ASP A 131 28.81 -6.66 -0.12
CA ASP A 131 28.96 -8.12 -0.08
C ASP A 131 30.26 -8.56 0.60
N ASP A 132 30.44 -9.87 0.78
CA ASP A 132 31.61 -10.44 1.45
C ASP A 132 32.95 -10.12 0.75
N ALA A 133 32.92 -9.74 -0.53
CA ALA A 133 34.09 -9.30 -1.29
C ALA A 133 34.36 -7.80 -1.16
N GLY A 134 33.53 -7.07 -0.39
CA GLY A 134 33.64 -5.63 -0.22
C GLY A 134 33.06 -4.82 -1.39
N ILE A 135 32.30 -5.47 -2.29
CA ILE A 135 31.69 -4.78 -3.44
C ILE A 135 30.39 -4.12 -2.98
N THR A 136 30.24 -2.85 -3.35
CA THR A 136 29.08 -2.02 -3.04
C THR A 136 27.97 -2.19 -4.07
N HIS A 137 26.76 -2.49 -3.62
CA HIS A 137 25.55 -2.66 -4.41
C HIS A 137 24.54 -1.57 -4.06
N ARG A 138 24.24 -0.68 -5.02
CA ARG A 138 23.22 0.36 -4.86
C ARG A 138 21.82 -0.22 -5.13
N TYR A 139 20.82 0.35 -4.46
CA TYR A 139 19.41 -0.08 -4.54
C TYR A 139 18.70 0.44 -5.80
N GLY A 140 19.34 1.26 -6.64
CA GLY A 140 18.65 1.98 -7.72
C GLY A 140 17.80 3.13 -7.17
N SER A 141 16.83 3.62 -7.94
CA SER A 141 15.88 4.65 -7.50
C SER A 141 14.71 3.99 -6.76
N LEU A 142 14.70 4.05 -5.43
CA LEU A 142 13.62 3.53 -4.60
C LEU A 142 12.34 4.36 -4.75
N HIS A 143 12.45 5.68 -4.79
CA HIS A 143 11.29 6.57 -4.86
C HIS A 143 10.52 6.42 -6.17
N ASP A 144 11.22 6.28 -7.31
CA ASP A 144 10.57 6.03 -8.60
C ASP A 144 9.86 4.66 -8.62
N ALA A 145 10.47 3.66 -7.98
CA ALA A 145 9.92 2.30 -7.94
C ALA A 145 8.80 2.15 -6.90
N LEU A 146 8.68 3.05 -5.92
CA LEU A 146 7.75 2.90 -4.80
C LEU A 146 6.29 2.85 -5.27
N GLU A 147 5.91 3.77 -6.14
CA GLU A 147 4.53 3.89 -6.64
C GLU A 147 4.12 2.66 -7.45
N GLU A 148 4.99 2.18 -8.32
CA GLU A 148 4.76 0.97 -9.13
C GLU A 148 4.63 -0.31 -8.29
N ASN A 149 5.19 -0.31 -7.08
CA ASN A 149 5.12 -1.45 -6.16
C ASN A 149 4.04 -1.30 -5.09
N ASP A 150 3.11 -0.34 -5.24
CA ASP A 150 1.92 -0.24 -4.38
C ASP A 150 1.10 -1.54 -4.46
N PRO A 151 0.96 -2.33 -3.38
CA PRO A 151 0.20 -3.58 -3.39
C PRO A 151 -1.27 -3.38 -3.76
N ALA A 152 -1.81 -2.17 -3.57
CA ALA A 152 -3.17 -1.84 -3.94
C ALA A 152 -3.33 -1.50 -5.44
N GLY A 153 -2.23 -1.42 -6.19
CA GLY A 153 -2.21 -1.11 -7.63
C GLY A 153 -2.65 0.32 -7.96
N ARG A 154 -2.62 1.23 -6.98
CA ARG A 154 -3.10 2.61 -7.15
C ARG A 154 -2.00 3.66 -7.16
N HIS A 155 -0.73 3.25 -7.23
CA HIS A 155 0.41 4.17 -7.33
C HIS A 155 0.40 5.22 -6.19
N GLY A 156 0.14 4.76 -4.96
CA GLY A 156 0.05 5.61 -3.77
C GLY A 156 -1.27 6.39 -3.64
N GLN A 157 -2.12 6.42 -4.66
CA GLN A 157 -3.36 7.21 -4.64
C GLN A 157 -4.38 6.67 -3.61
N PRO A 158 -5.11 7.58 -2.94
CA PRO A 158 -6.16 7.20 -2.00
C PRO A 158 -7.34 6.51 -2.73
N ARG A 159 -8.19 5.81 -1.98
CA ARG A 159 -9.40 5.24 -2.55
C ARG A 159 -10.39 6.36 -2.87
N THR A 160 -11.14 6.18 -3.95
CA THR A 160 -12.31 7.02 -4.23
C THR A 160 -13.37 6.81 -3.14
N LEU A 161 -14.32 7.74 -3.02
CA LEU A 161 -15.43 7.60 -2.08
C LEU A 161 -16.21 6.31 -2.34
N GLU A 162 -16.43 5.98 -3.60
CA GLU A 162 -17.12 4.76 -4.02
C GLU A 162 -16.38 3.51 -3.56
N LEU A 163 -15.04 3.49 -3.71
CA LEU A 163 -14.22 2.34 -3.30
C LEU A 163 -14.14 2.19 -1.78
N ARG A 164 -14.14 3.30 -1.03
CA ARG A 164 -14.28 3.27 0.44
C ARG A 164 -15.62 2.70 0.88
N GLN A 165 -16.71 3.23 0.33
CA GLN A 165 -18.07 2.77 0.64
C GLN A 165 -18.25 1.29 0.30
N PHE A 166 -17.67 0.84 -0.81
CA PHE A 166 -17.65 -0.58 -1.18
C PHE A 166 -16.91 -1.43 -0.15
N GLY A 167 -15.73 -0.98 0.30
CA GLY A 167 -14.95 -1.68 1.33
C GLY A 167 -15.68 -1.83 2.67
N GLY A 168 -16.57 -0.89 2.99
CA GLY A 168 -17.43 -0.95 4.19
C GLY A 168 -18.66 -1.84 4.06
N LEU A 169 -18.95 -2.42 2.89
CA LEU A 169 -20.06 -3.35 2.72
C LEU A 169 -19.73 -4.71 3.36
N PRO A 170 -20.74 -5.45 3.87
CA PRO A 170 -20.60 -6.87 4.20
C PRO A 170 -19.96 -7.68 3.07
N GLY A 171 -19.08 -8.63 3.42
CA GLY A 171 -18.33 -9.42 2.43
C GLY A 171 -19.20 -10.13 1.40
N GLU A 172 -20.37 -10.63 1.80
CA GLU A 172 -21.35 -11.25 0.88
C GLU A 172 -21.84 -10.26 -0.18
N LEU A 173 -22.14 -9.02 0.23
CA LEU A 173 -22.56 -7.95 -0.68
C LEU A 173 -21.41 -7.49 -1.58
N GLN A 174 -20.18 -7.45 -1.07
CA GLN A 174 -19.00 -7.16 -1.89
C GLN A 174 -18.83 -8.18 -3.01
N SER A 175 -18.96 -9.47 -2.69
CA SER A 175 -18.90 -10.57 -3.66
C SER A 175 -20.02 -10.49 -4.68
N GLU A 176 -21.27 -10.32 -4.25
CA GLU A 176 -22.42 -10.22 -5.17
C GLU A 176 -22.29 -9.02 -6.11
N ILE A 177 -21.85 -7.87 -5.60
CA ILE A 177 -21.58 -6.69 -6.45
C ILE A 177 -20.46 -7.02 -7.45
N LYS A 178 -19.32 -7.59 -7.02
CA LYS A 178 -18.21 -7.96 -7.92
C LYS A 178 -18.69 -8.87 -9.06
N ASP A 179 -19.51 -9.87 -8.75
CA ASP A 179 -20.06 -10.80 -9.76
C ASP A 179 -20.96 -10.07 -10.77
N LEU A 180 -21.82 -9.15 -10.30
CA LEU A 180 -22.67 -8.35 -11.16
C LEU A 180 -21.85 -7.38 -12.04
N LEU A 181 -20.76 -6.80 -11.54
CA LEU A 181 -19.86 -5.94 -12.31
C LEU A 181 -19.12 -6.74 -13.39
N ALA A 182 -18.62 -7.94 -13.06
CA ALA A 182 -17.97 -8.83 -14.02
C ALA A 182 -18.92 -9.22 -15.18
N GLN A 183 -20.21 -9.40 -14.87
CA GLN A 183 -21.26 -9.69 -15.85
C GLN A 183 -21.80 -8.43 -16.56
N LYS A 184 -21.29 -7.24 -16.23
CA LYS A 184 -21.80 -5.94 -16.72
C LYS A 184 -23.31 -5.74 -16.45
N ALA A 185 -23.82 -6.34 -15.39
CA ALA A 185 -25.23 -6.29 -14.98
C ALA A 185 -25.53 -4.97 -14.22
N TRP A 186 -25.29 -3.83 -14.87
CA TRP A 186 -25.24 -2.51 -14.24
C TRP A 186 -26.49 -2.14 -13.43
N SER A 187 -27.69 -2.40 -13.97
CA SER A 187 -28.94 -2.06 -13.30
C SER A 187 -29.16 -2.88 -12.02
N GLN A 188 -28.74 -4.14 -12.01
CA GLN A 188 -28.84 -5.02 -10.85
C GLN A 188 -27.84 -4.62 -9.79
N ALA A 189 -26.59 -4.34 -10.20
CA ALA A 189 -25.56 -3.80 -9.32
C ALA A 189 -25.99 -2.46 -8.68
N ALA A 190 -26.55 -1.54 -9.47
CA ALA A 190 -27.04 -0.25 -8.97
C ALA A 190 -28.23 -0.40 -8.00
N ALA A 191 -29.14 -1.34 -8.25
CA ALA A 191 -30.24 -1.62 -7.34
C ALA A 191 -29.78 -2.28 -6.04
N LEU A 192 -28.75 -3.14 -6.10
CA LEU A 192 -28.11 -3.72 -4.92
C LEU A 192 -27.37 -2.64 -4.11
N TRP A 193 -26.58 -1.80 -4.77
CA TRP A 193 -25.91 -0.66 -4.16
C TRP A 193 -26.89 0.27 -3.45
N LYS A 194 -27.99 0.66 -4.12
CA LYS A 194 -29.03 1.52 -3.52
C LYS A 194 -29.62 0.92 -2.25
N ARG A 195 -29.82 -0.40 -2.19
CA ARG A 195 -30.34 -1.08 -1.00
C ARG A 195 -29.34 -1.05 0.15
N ALA A 196 -28.05 -1.15 -0.15
CA ALA A 196 -27.00 -1.21 0.85
C ALA A 196 -26.55 0.17 1.34
N ALA A 197 -26.30 1.11 0.43
CA ALA A 197 -25.70 2.42 0.71
C ALA A 197 -26.67 3.60 0.54
N GLY A 198 -27.90 3.37 0.05
CA GLY A 198 -28.89 4.43 -0.19
C GLY A 198 -28.62 5.25 -1.46
N GLY A 199 -29.25 6.43 -1.54
CA GLY A 199 -29.08 7.39 -2.64
C GLY A 199 -30.04 7.20 -3.83
N GLU A 200 -29.94 8.09 -4.82
CA GLU A 200 -30.76 8.01 -6.04
C GLU A 200 -30.21 6.96 -7.01
N LEU A 201 -31.10 6.27 -7.73
CA LEU A 201 -30.70 5.18 -8.63
C LEU A 201 -29.73 5.63 -9.73
N LYS A 202 -29.91 6.86 -10.24
CA LYS A 202 -29.01 7.47 -11.23
C LYS A 202 -27.59 7.62 -10.70
N HIS A 203 -27.43 8.07 -9.46
CA HIS A 203 -26.14 8.17 -8.81
C HIS A 203 -25.55 6.80 -8.52
N CYS A 204 -26.36 5.84 -8.03
CA CYS A 204 -25.92 4.47 -7.80
C CYS A 204 -25.37 3.82 -9.08
N LEU A 205 -26.02 4.06 -10.22
CA LEU A 205 -25.56 3.57 -11.52
C LEU A 205 -24.18 4.14 -11.90
N ALA A 206 -23.98 5.45 -11.72
CA ALA A 206 -22.70 6.09 -11.98
C ALA A 206 -21.61 5.56 -11.02
N THR A 207 -21.95 5.36 -9.74
CA THR A 207 -21.07 4.78 -8.73
C THR A 207 -20.61 3.39 -9.11
N VAL A 208 -21.50 2.45 -9.46
CA VAL A 208 -21.09 1.08 -9.81
C VAL A 208 -20.29 1.02 -11.12
N GLN A 209 -20.55 1.91 -12.07
CA GLN A 209 -19.73 2.05 -13.29
C GLN A 209 -18.34 2.63 -12.98
N SER A 210 -18.24 3.53 -12.00
CA SER A 210 -16.96 4.01 -11.50
C SER A 210 -16.17 2.91 -10.78
N LEU A 211 -16.87 2.13 -9.96
CA LEU A 211 -16.29 1.03 -9.19
C LEU A 211 -15.72 -0.07 -10.09
N ALA A 212 -16.41 -0.42 -11.18
CA ALA A 212 -15.95 -1.43 -12.14
C ALA A 212 -14.68 -1.05 -12.93
N ARG A 213 -14.24 0.21 -12.85
CA ARG A 213 -12.95 0.65 -13.43
C ARG A 213 -11.80 0.55 -12.43
N GLN A 214 -12.11 0.31 -11.16
CA GLN A 214 -11.17 0.33 -10.03
C GLN A 214 -10.96 -1.05 -9.39
N LEU A 215 -11.90 -1.97 -9.60
CA LEU A 215 -11.84 -3.38 -9.16
C LEU A 215 -11.42 -4.28 -10.33
#